data_AF-A0A8J2VJN2-F1
#
_entry.id   AF-A0A8J2VJN2-F1
#
_cell.length_a   1.000
_cell.length_b   1.000
_cell.length_c   1.000
_cell.angle_alpha   90.00
_cell.angle_beta   90.00
_cell.angle_gamma   90.00
#
_symmetry.space_group_name_H-M   'P 1'
#
loop_
_entity.id
_entity.type
_entity.pdbx_description
1 polymer ?
#
loop_
_entity_poly.entity_id
_entity_poly.type
_entity_poly.pdbx_seq_one_letter_code
_entity_poly.pdbx_strand_id
1 'polypeptide(L)'
;MRPPATPTFGGQRTFEDIEKQLGTPLPTDYKEFISIYGTGSIEHFIWVLNPFVDNEHLNLISEKSDILDAYTVLKNEFPHHFKHEVYPNKNGLLPWGITDNGDELFWLTDGTPDHWNR
;
A
#
# COMPACT_ATOMS: atom_id res chain seq x y z
N MET A 1 -12.60 -13.65 7.88
CA MET A 1 -11.54 -13.63 8.92
C MET A 1 -12.10 -13.03 10.20
N ARG A 2 -11.81 -13.59 11.39
CA ARG A 2 -12.14 -12.92 12.65
C ARG A 2 -11.05 -11.90 12.97
N PRO A 3 -11.37 -10.69 13.45
CA PRO A 3 -10.35 -9.73 13.88
C PRO A 3 -9.45 -10.34 14.97
N PRO A 4 -8.15 -9.99 14.99
CA PRO A 4 -7.24 -10.40 16.06
C PRO A 4 -7.70 -9.78 17.40
N ALA A 5 -7.44 -10.49 18.50
CA ALA A 5 -7.81 -10.01 19.84
C ALA A 5 -7.06 -8.72 20.22
N THR A 6 -5.86 -8.52 19.66
CA THR A 6 -5.04 -7.33 19.86
C THR A 6 -4.43 -6.94 18.51
N PRO A 7 -5.07 -6.05 17.73
CA PRO A 7 -4.50 -5.59 16.47
C PRO A 7 -3.21 -4.79 16.73
N THR A 8 -2.16 -5.10 15.97
CA THR A 8 -0.89 -4.37 16.06
C THR A 8 -1.02 -3.06 15.30
N PHE A 9 -1.25 -1.96 16.03
CA PHE A 9 -0.98 -0.60 15.59
C PHE A 9 0.42 -0.22 16.08
N GLY A 10 1.36 0.00 15.17
CA GLY A 10 2.67 0.50 15.57
C GLY A 10 2.66 2.03 15.79
N GLY A 11 3.39 2.50 16.80
CA GLY A 11 3.73 3.92 16.92
C GLY A 11 2.62 4.88 17.37
N GLN A 12 2.99 6.17 17.43
CA GLN A 12 2.14 7.29 17.86
C GLN A 12 1.57 8.13 16.70
N ARG A 13 1.81 7.72 15.45
CA ARG A 13 1.40 8.47 14.25
C ARG A 13 -0.08 8.26 13.96
N THR A 14 -0.75 9.26 13.40
CA THR A 14 -2.14 9.14 12.94
C THR A 14 -2.22 8.92 11.42
N PHE A 15 -3.39 8.56 10.90
CA PHE A 15 -3.57 8.48 9.44
C PHE A 15 -3.36 9.83 8.77
N GLU A 16 -3.70 10.94 9.42
CA GLU A 16 -3.45 12.28 8.89
C GLU A 16 -1.95 12.56 8.71
N ASP A 17 -1.11 12.11 9.64
CA ASP A 17 0.36 12.20 9.51
C ASP A 17 0.86 11.39 8.31
N ILE A 18 0.32 10.17 8.16
CA ILE A 18 0.66 9.25 7.06
C ILE A 18 0.23 9.84 5.71
N GLU A 19 -1.01 10.32 5.59
CA GLU A 19 -1.56 10.91 4.37
C GLU A 19 -0.78 12.18 3.97
N LYS A 20 -0.36 12.99 4.95
CA LYS A 20 0.50 14.14 4.73
C LYS A 20 1.89 13.74 4.22
N GLN A 21 2.48 12.69 4.77
CA GLN A 21 3.76 12.15 4.31
C GLN A 21 3.63 11.53 2.91
N LEU A 22 2.50 10.89 2.62
CA LEU A 22 2.23 10.24 1.36
C LEU A 22 1.91 11.23 0.25
N GLY A 23 1.30 12.37 0.58
CA GLY A 23 0.85 13.40 -0.37
C GLY A 23 -0.55 13.17 -0.92
N THR A 24 -1.29 12.20 -0.37
CA THR A 24 -2.66 11.86 -0.78
C THR A 24 -3.42 11.26 0.40
N PRO A 25 -4.76 11.44 0.49
CA PRO A 25 -5.56 10.69 1.42
C PRO A 25 -5.57 9.21 1.04
N LEU A 26 -5.80 8.35 2.03
CA LEU A 26 -5.94 6.91 1.87
C LEU A 26 -7.43 6.51 1.82
N PRO A 27 -7.78 5.44 1.09
CA PRO A 27 -9.15 4.95 1.05
C PRO A 27 -9.71 4.67 2.44
N THR A 28 -10.98 5.00 2.66
CA THR A 28 -11.64 4.81 3.97
C THR A 28 -11.67 3.34 4.37
N ASP A 29 -11.93 2.44 3.43
CA ASP A 29 -11.96 0.99 3.69
C ASP A 29 -10.59 0.42 4.07
N TYR A 30 -9.51 0.93 3.49
CA TYR A 30 -8.15 0.61 3.91
C TYR A 30 -7.88 1.05 5.36
N LYS A 31 -8.24 2.28 5.71
CA LYS A 31 -8.04 2.82 7.07
C LYS A 31 -8.83 2.02 8.09
N GLU A 32 -10.08 1.67 7.79
CA GLU A 32 -10.91 0.78 8.61
C GLU A 32 -10.30 -0.61 8.73
N PHE A 33 -9.82 -1.19 7.63
CA PHE A 33 -9.18 -2.51 7.64
C PHE A 33 -7.97 -2.52 8.56
N ILE A 34 -7.03 -1.58 8.40
CA ILE A 34 -5.87 -1.46 9.28
C ILE A 34 -6.33 -1.22 10.72
N SER A 35 -7.34 -0.37 10.95
CA SER A 35 -7.93 -0.09 12.28
C SER A 35 -8.43 -1.35 13.01
N ILE A 36 -9.02 -2.28 12.28
CA ILE A 36 -9.63 -3.49 12.84
C ILE A 36 -8.64 -4.65 12.93
N TYR A 37 -7.81 -4.83 11.90
CA TYR A 37 -6.97 -6.02 11.73
C TYR A 37 -5.49 -5.79 12.04
N GLY A 38 -5.01 -4.55 12.02
CA GLY A 38 -3.60 -4.23 12.19
C GLY A 38 -2.72 -4.87 11.10
N THR A 39 -1.54 -5.34 11.48
CA THR A 39 -0.62 -6.06 10.59
C THR A 39 -0.83 -7.56 10.61
N GLY A 40 -0.91 -8.16 9.42
CA GLY A 40 -1.00 -9.61 9.23
C GLY A 40 -1.23 -9.96 7.77
N SER A 41 -1.56 -11.23 7.52
CA SER A 41 -1.93 -11.71 6.20
C SER A 41 -3.36 -12.24 6.12
N ILE A 42 -3.96 -12.07 4.94
CA ILE A 42 -5.22 -12.68 4.56
C ILE A 42 -4.92 -14.07 4.00
N GLU A 43 -5.49 -15.11 4.63
CA GLU A 43 -5.28 -16.51 4.26
C GLU A 43 -3.80 -16.92 4.16
N HIS A 44 -2.94 -16.33 5.00
CA HIS A 44 -1.49 -16.53 4.99
C HIS A 44 -0.78 -16.15 3.67
N PHE A 45 -1.47 -15.46 2.77
CA PHE A 45 -1.01 -15.21 1.41
C PHE A 45 -0.86 -13.71 1.11
N ILE A 46 -1.92 -12.92 1.29
CA ILE A 46 -1.90 -11.47 1.00
C ILE A 46 -1.51 -10.70 2.26
N TRP A 47 -0.44 -9.92 2.19
CA TRP A 47 0.01 -9.02 3.25
C TRP A 47 -0.39 -7.59 2.91
N VAL A 48 -1.23 -6.99 3.75
CA VAL A 48 -1.60 -5.58 3.60
C VAL A 48 -0.52 -4.73 4.26
N LEU A 49 0.07 -3.80 3.50
CA LEU A 49 1.10 -2.92 4.02
C LEU A 49 0.49 -1.99 5.07
N ASN A 50 1.11 -1.91 6.24
CA ASN A 50 0.64 -1.10 7.37
C ASN A 50 1.64 0.05 7.62
N PRO A 51 1.28 1.33 7.47
CA PRO A 51 2.20 2.46 7.61
C PRO A 51 2.73 2.64 9.04
N PHE A 52 2.13 1.97 10.01
CA PHE A 52 2.37 2.15 11.43
C PHE A 52 3.46 1.24 11.99
N VAL A 53 3.80 0.12 11.33
CA VAL A 53 4.78 -0.84 11.87
C VAL A 53 6.22 -0.50 11.52
N ASP A 54 7.15 -0.85 12.41
CA ASP A 54 8.59 -0.60 12.19
C ASP A 54 9.23 -1.58 11.21
N ASN A 55 8.59 -2.72 10.94
CA ASN A 55 9.08 -3.67 9.93
C ASN A 55 8.97 -3.03 8.55
N GLU A 56 10.10 -2.64 7.98
CA GLU A 56 10.18 -1.96 6.69
C GLU A 56 9.46 -2.75 5.60
N HIS A 57 9.58 -4.09 5.59
CA HIS A 57 8.96 -4.98 4.60
C HIS A 57 7.44 -5.13 4.68
N LEU A 58 6.85 -4.60 5.75
CA LEU A 58 5.39 -4.53 5.90
C LEU A 58 4.93 -3.09 6.08
N ASN A 59 5.84 -2.11 5.98
CA ASN A 59 5.53 -0.70 6.15
C ASN A 59 5.18 -0.09 4.79
N LEU A 60 3.97 0.45 4.67
CA LEU A 60 3.49 1.10 3.44
C LEU A 60 4.44 2.18 2.92
N ILE A 61 5.01 3.00 3.81
CA ILE A 61 5.85 4.13 3.41
C ILE A 61 7.23 3.64 2.94
N SER A 62 7.82 2.67 3.63
CA SER A 62 9.12 2.11 3.27
C SER A 62 9.03 1.30 1.98
N GLU A 63 8.17 0.28 1.93
CA GLU A 63 8.01 -0.60 0.76
C GLU A 63 7.57 0.14 -0.50
N LYS A 64 6.80 1.23 -0.35
CA LYS A 64 6.42 2.05 -1.51
C LYS A 64 7.63 2.49 -2.33
N SER A 65 8.72 2.89 -1.68
CA SER A 65 9.90 3.38 -2.41
C SER A 65 10.49 2.27 -3.28
N ASP A 66 10.75 1.12 -2.67
CA ASP A 66 11.42 0.00 -3.32
C ASP A 66 10.59 -0.58 -4.46
N ILE A 67 9.28 -0.77 -4.23
CA ILE A 67 8.33 -1.26 -5.23
C ILE A 67 8.24 -0.30 -6.44
N LEU A 68 8.08 1.01 -6.19
CA LEU A 68 7.91 1.97 -7.29
C LEU A 68 9.20 2.19 -8.09
N ASP A 69 10.36 2.12 -7.44
CA ASP A 69 11.66 2.18 -8.10
C ASP A 69 11.85 0.95 -9.02
N ALA A 70 11.55 -0.25 -8.51
CA ALA A 70 11.62 -1.48 -9.29
C ALA A 70 10.66 -1.45 -10.49
N TYR A 71 9.40 -1.03 -10.28
CA TYR A 71 8.42 -0.88 -11.35
C TYR A 71 8.92 0.12 -12.42
N THR A 72 9.54 1.23 -12.01
CA THR A 72 10.08 2.24 -12.93
C THR A 72 11.20 1.68 -13.80
N VAL A 73 12.10 0.88 -13.21
CA VAL A 73 13.15 0.18 -13.98
C VAL A 73 12.54 -0.78 -14.99
N LEU A 74 11.59 -1.62 -14.56
CA LEU A 74 10.92 -2.59 -15.43
C LEU A 74 10.13 -1.92 -16.55
N LYS A 75 9.53 -0.75 -16.28
CA LYS A 75 8.85 0.06 -17.30
C LYS A 75 9.80 0.61 -18.35
N ASN A 76 10.99 1.05 -17.95
CA ASN A 76 11.99 1.54 -18.90
C ASN A 76 12.51 0.41 -19.80
N GLU A 77 12.67 -0.81 -19.27
CA GLU A 77 13.15 -1.97 -20.02
C GLU A 77 12.04 -2.61 -20.88
N PHE A 78 10.81 -2.68 -20.35
CA PHE A 78 9.68 -3.38 -20.95
C PHE A 78 8.41 -2.49 -21.03
N PRO A 79 8.45 -1.37 -21.76
CA PRO A 79 7.36 -0.37 -21.76
C PRO A 79 6.03 -0.90 -22.30
N HIS A 80 6.04 -1.97 -23.09
CA HIS A 80 4.81 -2.61 -23.60
C HIS A 80 4.11 -3.49 -22.55
N HIS A 81 4.84 -3.99 -21.55
CA HIS A 81 4.29 -4.78 -20.45
C HIS A 81 3.88 -3.91 -19.26
N PHE A 82 4.64 -2.86 -18.96
CA PHE A 82 4.43 -1.97 -17.82
C PHE A 82 3.88 -0.62 -18.29
N LYS A 83 2.56 -0.49 -18.34
CA LYS A 83 1.88 0.64 -19.01
C LYS A 83 1.61 1.82 -18.08
N HIS A 84 1.39 1.57 -16.80
CA HIS A 84 1.01 2.60 -15.84
C HIS A 84 2.19 3.48 -15.42
N GLU A 85 1.90 4.72 -15.03
CA GLU A 85 2.84 5.57 -14.29
C GLU A 85 2.89 5.14 -12.81
N VAL A 86 3.86 5.63 -12.06
CA VAL A 86 3.96 5.44 -10.61
C VAL A 86 3.54 6.71 -9.86
N TYR A 87 2.91 6.58 -8.70
CA TYR A 87 2.57 7.72 -7.85
C TYR A 87 3.87 8.47 -7.43
N PRO A 88 3.93 9.81 -7.48
CA PRO A 88 2.83 10.78 -7.52
C PRO A 88 2.40 11.26 -8.90
N ASN A 89 2.83 10.61 -10.00
CA ASN A 89 2.33 10.98 -11.32
C ASN A 89 0.81 10.75 -11.38
N LYS A 90 0.12 11.57 -12.20
CA LYS A 90 -1.33 11.46 -12.37
C LYS A 90 -1.72 10.04 -12.80
N ASN A 91 -2.73 9.47 -12.15
CA ASN A 91 -3.18 8.10 -12.37
C ASN A 91 -2.05 7.06 -12.19
N GLY A 92 -1.14 7.36 -11.26
CA GLY A 92 -0.02 6.50 -10.91
C GLY A 92 -0.44 5.32 -10.04
N LEU A 93 0.38 4.28 -10.04
CA LEU A 93 0.25 3.15 -9.13
C LEU A 93 0.78 3.52 -7.75
N LEU A 94 0.02 3.15 -6.71
CA LEU A 94 0.41 3.25 -5.31
C LEU A 94 0.26 1.87 -4.65
N PRO A 95 1.33 1.24 -4.16
CA PRO A 95 1.24 -0.08 -3.55
C PRO A 95 0.42 -0.05 -2.26
N TRP A 96 -0.30 -1.13 -1.99
CA TRP A 96 -1.05 -1.35 -0.74
C TRP A 96 -0.83 -2.72 -0.12
N GLY A 97 -0.27 -3.65 -0.87
CA GLY A 97 -0.07 -5.02 -0.42
C GLY A 97 0.94 -5.77 -1.25
N ILE A 98 1.37 -6.89 -0.71
CA ILE A 98 2.22 -7.87 -1.36
C ILE A 98 1.66 -9.26 -1.10
N THR A 99 2.11 -10.24 -1.86
CA THR A 99 1.78 -11.66 -1.67
C THR A 99 3.01 -12.44 -1.22
N ASP A 100 2.82 -13.63 -0.65
CA ASP A 100 3.94 -14.48 -0.22
C ASP A 100 4.84 -14.96 -1.38
N ASN A 101 4.33 -14.94 -2.62
CA ASN A 101 5.02 -15.32 -3.83
C ASN A 101 5.64 -14.12 -4.57
N GLY A 102 5.58 -12.92 -3.99
CA GLY A 102 6.29 -11.74 -4.48
C GLY A 102 5.50 -10.88 -5.48
N ASP A 103 4.20 -11.11 -5.67
CA ASP A 103 3.37 -10.17 -6.43
C ASP A 103 3.08 -8.91 -5.59
N GLU A 104 3.15 -7.76 -6.25
CA GLU A 104 2.85 -6.43 -5.71
C GLU A 104 1.41 -6.04 -6.08
N LEU A 105 0.69 -5.44 -5.12
CA LEU A 105 -0.71 -5.05 -5.28
C LEU A 105 -0.83 -3.53 -5.19
N PHE A 106 -1.51 -2.95 -6.17
CA PHE A 106 -1.56 -1.50 -6.36
C PHE A 106 -2.98 -0.97 -6.34
N TRP A 107 -3.12 0.28 -5.89
CA TRP A 107 -4.23 1.14 -6.24
C TRP A 107 -3.84 1.94 -7.48
N LEU A 108 -4.79 2.13 -8.39
CA LEU A 108 -4.66 3.16 -9.41
C LEU A 108 -5.21 4.47 -8.85
N THR A 109 -4.34 5.47 -8.63
CA THR A 109 -4.73 6.74 -8.00
C THR A 109 -5.44 7.67 -8.99
N ASP A 110 -6.60 7.24 -9.49
CA ASP A 110 -7.47 7.98 -10.41
C ASP A 110 -8.77 8.40 -9.71
N GLY A 111 -9.04 9.70 -9.68
CA GLY A 111 -10.19 10.25 -8.95
C GLY A 111 -9.99 10.29 -7.43
N THR A 112 -11.10 10.24 -6.69
CA THR A 112 -11.09 10.29 -5.22
C THR A 112 -10.62 8.96 -4.62
N PRO A 113 -9.90 8.94 -3.47
CA PRO A 113 -9.37 7.72 -2.87
C PRO A 113 -10.40 6.59 -2.66
N ASP A 114 -11.62 6.92 -2.23
CA ASP A 114 -12.70 5.93 -2.05
C ASP A 114 -13.24 5.34 -3.36
N HIS A 115 -12.80 5.85 -4.50
CA HIS A 115 -13.17 5.41 -5.84
C HIS A 115 -11.96 4.98 -6.68
N TRP A 116 -10.78 4.86 -6.08
CA TRP A 116 -9.64 4.27 -6.76
C TRP A 116 -10.01 2.85 -7.18
N ASN A 117 -9.92 2.59 -8.49
CA ASN A 117 -10.23 1.28 -9.03
C ASN A 117 -9.18 0.28 -8.53
N ARG A 118 -9.68 -0.87 -8.09
CA ARG A 118 -8.91 -2.04 -7.65
C ARG A 118 -8.44 -2.84 -8.85
#